data_AF-A0A2V7U387-F1
#
_entry.id   AF-A0A2V7U387-F1
#
_cell.length_a   1.000
_cell.length_b   1.000
_cell.length_c   1.000
_cell.angle_alpha   90.00
_cell.angle_beta   90.00
_cell.angle_gamma   90.00
#
_symmetry.space_group_name_H-M   'P 1'
#
loop_
_entity.id
_entity.type
_entity.pdbx_description
1 polymer ?
#
loop_
_entity_poly.entity_id
_entity_poly.type
_entity_poly.pdbx_seq_one_letter_code
_entity_poly.pdbx_strand_id
1 'polypeptide(L)' 'MAYLLGMKKPTRKEPAGKYVKTSLRLPEDLWREAHIRALDERTDMQVIVARALELYLRKGGSR' A
#
# COMPACT_ATOMS: atom_id res chain seq x y z
N MET A 1 37.15 8.35 6.04
CA MET A 1 36.24 9.51 6.02
C MET A 1 35.54 9.57 4.66
N ALA A 2 34.21 9.70 4.69
CA ALA A 2 33.30 10.12 3.61
C ALA A 2 33.13 9.24 2.34
N TYR A 3 32.26 8.22 2.39
CA TYR A 3 31.70 7.56 1.19
C TYR A 3 30.16 7.45 1.22
N LEU A 4 29.44 8.33 1.93
CA LEU A 4 27.96 8.29 2.01
C LEU A 4 27.25 9.65 1.77
N LEU A 5 27.94 10.66 1.25
CA LEU A 5 27.30 11.92 0.84
C LEU A 5 26.93 11.86 -0.65
N GLY A 6 25.67 11.52 -0.96
CA GLY A 6 25.14 11.76 -2.31
C GLY A 6 24.03 10.87 -2.83
N MET A 7 23.64 9.79 -2.13
CA MET A 7 22.51 8.99 -2.60
C MET A 7 21.19 9.68 -2.24
N LYS A 8 20.72 10.56 -3.13
CA LYS A 8 19.32 11.03 -3.13
C LYS A 8 18.45 9.78 -3.19
N LYS A 9 17.79 9.43 -2.07
CA LYS A 9 16.92 8.24 -1.99
C LYS A 9 15.98 8.27 -3.20
N PRO A 10 15.78 7.14 -3.90
CA PRO A 10 14.86 7.12 -5.02
C PRO A 10 13.49 7.58 -4.53
N THR A 11 13.12 8.82 -4.89
CA THR A 11 11.81 9.38 -4.62
C THR A 11 10.83 8.57 -5.45
N ARG A 12 10.12 7.66 -4.79
CA ARG A 12 9.00 6.94 -5.37
C ARG A 12 8.07 7.97 -6.01
N LYS A 13 7.90 7.91 -7.33
CA LYS A 13 6.91 8.74 -8.03
C LYS A 13 5.54 8.38 -7.45
N GLU A 14 4.92 9.32 -6.75
CA GLU A 14 3.54 9.14 -6.31
C GLU A 14 2.64 9.03 -7.56
N PRO A 15 1.66 8.11 -7.56
CA PRO A 15 0.75 7.96 -8.68
C PRO A 15 0.00 9.28 -8.91
N ALA A 16 -0.14 9.69 -10.18
CA ALA A 16 -0.89 10.88 -10.54
C ALA A 16 -2.38 10.71 -10.16
N GLY A 17 -2.89 11.55 -9.26
CA GLY A 17 -4.29 11.50 -8.79
C GLY A 17 -4.49 12.18 -7.44
N LYS A 18 -5.77 12.35 -7.04
CA LYS A 18 -6.13 12.83 -5.69
C LYS A 18 -6.10 11.65 -4.71
N TYR A 19 -4.97 11.45 -4.04
CA TYR A 19 -4.83 10.43 -2.99
C TYR A 19 -4.95 11.07 -1.60
N VAL A 20 -5.62 10.39 -0.68
CA VAL A 20 -5.70 10.79 0.73
C VAL A 20 -4.87 9.81 1.56
N LYS A 21 -3.89 10.33 2.29
CA LYS A 21 -3.11 9.53 3.23
C LYS A 21 -3.98 9.18 4.43
N THR A 22 -4.13 7.90 4.71
CA THR A 22 -4.85 7.42 5.88
C THR A 22 -4.00 6.45 6.69
N SER A 23 -4.25 6.38 8.00
CA SER A 23 -3.68 5.37 8.89
C SER A 23 -4.81 4.47 9.35
N LEU A 24 -4.58 3.15 9.33
CA LEU A 24 -5.58 2.15 9.68
C LEU A 24 -4.97 1.12 10.61
N ARG A 25 -5.78 0.58 11.52
CA ARG A 25 -5.40 -0.54 12.39
C ARG A 25 -6.00 -1.81 11.81
N LEU A 26 -5.17 -2.82 11.61
CA LEU A 26 -5.58 -4.14 11.12
C LEU A 26 -5.18 -5.20 12.15
N PRO A 27 -5.90 -6.33 12.22
CA PRO A 27 -5.37 -7.54 12.83
C PRO A 27 -4.02 -7.92 12.22
N GLU A 28 -3.09 -8.43 13.04
CA GLU A 28 -1.73 -8.76 12.60
C GLU A 28 -1.73 -9.76 11.44
N ASP A 29 -2.53 -10.82 11.56
CA ASP A 29 -2.62 -11.88 10.54
C ASP A 29 -3.11 -11.32 9.20
N LEU A 30 -4.11 -10.44 9.23
CA LEU A 30 -4.64 -9.80 8.02
C LEU A 30 -3.60 -8.88 7.36
N TRP A 31 -2.84 -8.14 8.18
CA TRP A 31 -1.76 -7.31 7.68
C TRP A 31 -0.67 -8.15 7.04
N ARG A 32 -0.29 -9.27 7.68
CA ARG A 32 0.75 -10.18 7.20
C ARG A 32 0.38 -10.80 5.86
N GLU A 33 -0.84 -11.33 5.74
CA GLU A 33 -1.36 -11.90 4.49
C GLU A 33 -1.39 -10.87 3.35
N ALA A 34 -1.87 -9.66 3.64
CA ALA A 34 -1.90 -8.58 2.65
C ALA A 34 -0.48 -8.16 2.21
N HIS A 35 0.48 -8.15 3.14
CA HIS A 35 1.87 -7.83 2.85
C HIS A 35 2.54 -8.91 1.99
N ILE A 36 2.37 -10.19 2.32
CA ILE A 36 2.88 -11.32 1.51
C ILE A 36 2.31 -11.23 0.08
N ARG A 37 0.99 -11.03 -0.05
CA ARG A 37 0.35 -10.89 -1.37
C ARG A 37 0.92 -9.73 -2.19
N ALA A 38 1.22 -8.60 -1.54
CA ALA A 38 1.82 -7.46 -2.23
C ALA A 38 3.22 -7.80 -2.78
N LEU A 39 4.02 -8.57 -2.04
CA LEU A 39 5.33 -9.05 -2.48
C LEU A 39 5.18 -10.00 -3.69
N ASP A 40 4.26 -10.96 -3.62
CA ASP A 40 4.01 -11.92 -4.68
C ASP A 40 3.55 -11.23 -5.98
N GLU A 41 2.63 -10.25 -5.85
CA GLU A 41 2.12 -9.45 -6.98
C GLU A 41 3.10 -8.36 -7.46
N ARG A 42 4.27 -8.22 -6.80
CA ARG A 42 5.25 -7.13 -7.04
C ARG A 42 4.58 -5.75 -7.07
N THR A 43 3.65 -5.52 -6.15
CA THR A 43 2.87 -4.29 -6.05
C THR A 43 2.94 -3.70 -4.64
N ASP A 44 2.31 -2.54 -4.43
CA ASP A 44 2.22 -1.96 -3.10
C ASP A 44 1.06 -2.54 -2.31
N MET A 45 1.26 -2.76 -1.01
CA MET A 45 0.20 -3.17 -0.09
C MET A 45 -1.02 -2.22 -0.10
N GLN A 46 -0.81 -0.91 -0.30
CA GLN A 46 -1.88 0.08 -0.49
C GLN A 46 -2.78 -0.26 -1.68
N VAL A 47 -2.23 -0.79 -2.78
CA VAL A 47 -2.99 -1.22 -3.95
C VAL A 47 -3.84 -2.45 -3.61
N ILE A 48 -3.28 -3.41 -2.87
CA ILE A 48 -4.00 -4.58 -2.38
C ILE A 48 -5.18 -4.16 -1.49
N VAL A 49 -4.94 -3.26 -0.53
CA VAL A 49 -5.96 -2.75 0.39
C VAL A 49 -7.03 -1.95 -0.36
N ALA A 50 -6.65 -1.07 -1.28
CA ALA A 50 -7.59 -0.29 -2.08
C ALA A 50 -8.50 -1.20 -2.92
N ARG A 51 -7.94 -2.20 -3.62
CA ARG A 51 -8.72 -3.18 -4.39
C ARG A 51 -9.68 -3.96 -3.51
N ALA A 52 -9.26 -4.39 -2.32
CA ALA A 52 -10.11 -5.10 -1.38
C ALA A 52 -11.30 -4.24 -0.93
N LEU A 53 -11.06 -2.96 -0.62
CA LEU A 53 -12.11 -2.00 -0.28
C LEU A 53 -13.08 -1.77 -1.45
N GLU A 54 -12.58 -1.56 -2.67
CA GLU A 54 -13.41 -1.41 -3.87
C GLU A 54 -14.31 -2.64 -4.09
N LEU A 55 -13.75 -3.85 -3.97
CA LEU A 55 -14.51 -5.10 -4.10
C LEU A 55 -15.58 -5.23 -3.01
N TYR A 56 -15.26 -4.90 -1.76
CA TYR A 56 -16.21 -4.93 -0.65
C TYR A 56 -17.38 -3.96 -0.88
N LEU A 57 -17.08 -2.72 -1.28
CA LEU A 57 -18.09 -1.70 -1.56
C LEU A 57 -18.98 -2.09 -2.77
N ARG A 58 -18.39 -2.66 -3.84
CA ARG A 58 -19.15 -3.15 -5.00
C ARG A 58 -20.07 -4.32 -4.68
N LYS A 59 -19.71 -5.18 -3.72
CA LYS A 59 -20.55 -6.29 -3.26
C LYS A 59 -21.73 -5.83 -2.39
N GLY A 60 -21.87 -4.52 -2.15
CA GLY A 60 -22.91 -3.99 -1.30
C GLY A 60 -22.54 -4.02 0.18
N GLY A 61 -21.24 -4.01 0.52
CA GLY A 61 -20.74 -3.88 1.90
C GLY A 61 -21.14 -2.57 2.63
N SER A 62 -21.96 -1.75 1.97
CA SER A 62 -22.72 -0.65 2.54
C SER A 62 -24.21 -1.07 2.63
N ARG A 63 -24.52 -2.06 3.46
CA ARG A 63 -25.86 -2.36 3.95
C ARG A 63 -25.79 -3.04 5.31
#